data_AF-A0A5C6E609-F1
#
_entry.id   AF-A0A5C6E609-F1
#
_cell.length_a   1.000
_cell.length_b   1.000
_cell.length_c   1.000
_cell.angle_alpha   90.00
_cell.angle_beta   90.00
_cell.angle_gamma   90.00
#
_symmetry.space_group_name_H-M   'P 1'
#
loop_
_entity.id
_entity.type
_entity.pdbx_description
1 polymer ?
#
loop_
_entity_poly.entity_id
_entity_poly.type
_entity_poly.pdbx_seq_one_letter_code
_entity_poly.pdbx_strand_id
1 'polypeptide(L)'
;MQIYGPFRLSASQNAGGAQRSSAQAPQQLTAQKASAPVDQLDLSSAASGVNRLEGTSPGSGEIRIDKVADLRRQIASGSYDTPEKMEAAFDRMLDQFA
;
A
#
# COMPACT_ATOMS: atom_id res chain seq x y z
N MET A 1 -36.40 -26.71 -35.60
CA MET A 1 -35.66 -25.81 -34.70
C MET A 1 -34.54 -25.16 -35.51
N GLN A 2 -34.83 -23.99 -36.09
CA GLN A 2 -33.87 -23.18 -36.84
C GLN A 2 -33.37 -22.07 -35.91
N ILE A 3 -32.08 -22.06 -35.60
CA ILE A 3 -31.42 -20.95 -34.90
C ILE A 3 -30.55 -20.24 -35.94
N TYR A 4 -30.91 -19.02 -36.27
CA TYR A 4 -30.23 -18.15 -37.23
C TYR A 4 -29.73 -16.91 -36.46
N GLY A 5 -28.44 -16.60 -36.52
CA GLY A 5 -27.87 -15.37 -35.96
C GLY A 5 -26.34 -15.33 -35.99
N PRO A 6 -25.71 -14.20 -36.38
CA PRO A 6 -24.46 -14.20 -37.13
C PRO A 6 -23.20 -14.40 -36.28
N PHE A 7 -22.39 -15.39 -36.64
CA PHE A 7 -21.01 -15.52 -36.16
C PHE A 7 -20.18 -14.34 -36.71
N ARG A 8 -19.57 -13.55 -35.82
CA ARG A 8 -18.55 -12.57 -36.19
C ARG A 8 -17.18 -13.15 -35.82
N LEU A 9 -16.48 -13.69 -36.81
CA LEU A 9 -15.05 -13.95 -36.70
C LEU A 9 -14.31 -12.63 -36.92
N SER A 10 -13.69 -12.08 -35.88
CA SER A 10 -12.69 -11.03 -36.03
C SER A 10 -11.33 -11.70 -36.16
N ALA A 11 -10.84 -11.80 -37.40
CA ALA A 11 -9.46 -12.18 -37.67
C ALA A 11 -8.50 -11.10 -37.11
N SER A 12 -7.43 -11.53 -36.47
CA SER A 12 -6.30 -10.66 -36.11
C SER A 12 -5.59 -10.23 -37.41
N GLN A 13 -5.71 -8.96 -37.80
CA GLN A 13 -4.88 -8.38 -38.85
C GLN A 13 -3.63 -7.78 -38.19
N ASN A 14 -2.49 -8.39 -38.50
CA ASN A 14 -1.16 -7.88 -38.19
C ASN A 14 -0.65 -6.99 -39.36
N ALA A 15 0.20 -6.03 -38.98
CA ALA A 15 1.20 -5.30 -39.76
C ALA A 15 0.75 -4.13 -40.65
N GLY A 16 1.21 -2.92 -40.29
CA GLY A 16 1.27 -1.78 -41.22
C GLY A 16 1.61 -0.43 -40.58
N GLY A 17 2.91 -0.11 -40.49
CA GLY A 17 3.47 1.20 -40.84
C GLY A 17 3.05 2.47 -40.07
N ALA A 18 4.03 3.10 -39.43
CA ALA A 18 3.93 4.42 -38.81
C ALA A 18 3.48 5.51 -39.81
N GLN A 19 2.45 6.29 -39.44
CA GLN A 19 2.22 7.63 -39.99
C GLN A 19 1.99 8.62 -38.84
N ARG A 20 2.97 9.51 -38.67
CA ARG A 20 2.91 10.68 -37.78
C ARG A 20 2.13 11.79 -38.48
N SER A 21 1.14 12.37 -37.82
CA SER A 21 0.78 13.78 -38.03
C SER A 21 -0.14 14.32 -36.93
N SER A 22 0.19 15.55 -36.51
CA SER A 22 -0.53 16.49 -35.65
C SER A 22 -0.72 16.14 -34.17
N ALA A 23 -0.13 16.98 -33.30
CA ALA A 23 -0.38 16.99 -31.87
C ALA A 23 -1.83 17.43 -31.59
N GLN A 24 -2.68 16.48 -31.21
CA GLN A 24 -3.97 16.74 -30.58
C GLN A 24 -3.75 17.17 -29.12
N ALA A 25 -4.60 18.10 -28.67
CA ALA A 25 -4.69 18.57 -27.29
C ALA A 25 -4.68 17.40 -26.29
N PRO A 26 -4.17 17.57 -25.05
CA PRO A 26 -4.17 16.51 -24.06
C PRO A 26 -5.61 16.15 -23.68
N GLN A 27 -6.16 15.17 -24.39
CA GLN A 27 -7.31 14.41 -23.95
C GLN A 27 -6.87 13.79 -22.64
N GLN A 28 -7.47 14.24 -21.53
CA GLN A 28 -7.40 13.55 -20.26
C GLN A 28 -7.81 12.11 -20.51
N LEU A 29 -6.81 11.25 -20.62
CA LEU A 29 -6.94 9.83 -20.43
C LEU A 29 -7.54 9.68 -19.05
N THR A 30 -8.86 9.49 -18.98
CA THR A 30 -9.44 8.78 -17.85
C THR A 30 -8.72 7.45 -17.85
N ALA A 31 -7.67 7.33 -17.03
CA ALA A 31 -6.98 6.08 -16.82
C ALA A 31 -8.07 5.11 -16.37
N GLN A 32 -8.55 4.27 -17.29
CA GLN A 32 -9.33 3.11 -16.92
C GLN A 32 -8.36 2.29 -16.07
N LYS A 33 -8.50 2.44 -14.75
CA LYS A 33 -7.77 1.66 -13.78
C LYS A 33 -8.10 0.21 -14.14
N ALA A 34 -7.15 -0.50 -14.73
CA ALA A 34 -7.29 -1.92 -14.97
C ALA A 34 -7.66 -2.53 -13.61
N SER A 35 -8.83 -3.17 -13.53
CA SER A 35 -9.27 -3.82 -12.30
C SER A 35 -8.34 -5.00 -12.08
N ALA A 36 -7.30 -4.79 -11.27
CA ALA A 36 -6.48 -5.89 -10.79
C ALA A 36 -7.39 -6.86 -10.01
N PRO A 37 -7.14 -8.18 -10.06
CA PRO A 37 -7.82 -9.13 -9.20
C PRO A 37 -7.73 -8.65 -7.75
N VAL A 38 -8.87 -8.43 -7.11
CA VAL A 38 -8.93 -8.03 -5.71
C VAL A 38 -8.99 -9.31 -4.89
N ASP A 39 -7.87 -9.65 -4.26
CA ASP A 39 -7.84 -10.72 -3.27
C ASP A 39 -8.60 -10.25 -2.02
N GLN A 40 -9.57 -11.03 -1.57
CA GLN A 40 -10.37 -10.73 -0.37
C GLN A 40 -9.92 -11.64 0.76
N LEU A 41 -9.34 -11.02 1.79
CA LEU A 41 -8.94 -11.70 3.02
C LEU A 41 -10.01 -11.47 4.09
N ASP A 42 -10.74 -12.53 4.45
CA ASP A 42 -11.66 -12.49 5.60
C ASP A 42 -10.90 -12.82 6.88
N LEU A 43 -10.65 -11.79 7.71
CA LEU A 43 -9.97 -11.94 8.98
C LEU A 43 -11.00 -12.18 10.08
N SER A 44 -10.78 -13.23 10.88
CA SER A 44 -11.63 -13.59 12.02
C SER A 44 -11.91 -12.39 12.94
N SER A 45 -13.10 -12.36 13.53
CA SER A 45 -13.54 -11.30 14.46
C SER A 45 -12.58 -11.06 15.63
N ALA A 46 -11.86 -12.11 16.07
CA ALA A 46 -10.80 -12.01 17.07
C ALA A 46 -9.61 -11.15 16.61
N ALA A 47 -9.17 -11.26 15.35
CA ALA A 47 -8.06 -10.46 14.81
C ALA A 47 -8.43 -8.97 14.71
N SER A 48 -9.69 -8.68 14.37
CA SER A 48 -10.25 -7.32 14.39
C SER A 48 -10.33 -6.72 15.80
N GLY A 49 -10.40 -7.55 16.84
CA GLY A 49 -10.38 -7.14 18.24
C GLY A 49 -8.98 -6.80 18.73
N VAL A 50 -7.98 -7.62 18.38
CA VAL A 50 -6.57 -7.42 18.80
C VAL A 50 -6.03 -6.07 18.34
N ASN A 51 -6.29 -5.67 17.08
CA ASN A 51 -5.85 -4.36 16.57
C ASN A 51 -6.50 -3.17 17.30
N ARG A 52 -7.70 -3.35 17.87
CA ARG A 52 -8.34 -2.31 18.71
C ARG A 52 -7.80 -2.33 20.14
N LEU A 53 -7.49 -3.52 20.66
CA LEU A 53 -6.96 -3.70 22.01
C LEU A 53 -5.51 -3.20 22.13
N GLU A 54 -4.71 -3.30 21.07
CA GLU A 54 -3.42 -2.58 20.94
C GLU A 54 -3.61 -1.08 21.19
N GLY A 55 -4.70 -0.48 20.68
CA GLY A 55 -5.07 0.93 20.94
C GLY A 55 -5.55 1.21 22.38
N THR A 56 -5.83 0.17 23.19
CA THR A 56 -6.25 0.29 24.60
C THR A 56 -5.11 0.14 25.61
N SER A 57 -3.88 -0.13 25.16
CA SER A 57 -2.71 0.08 26.01
C SER A 57 -2.66 1.56 26.43
N PRO A 58 -2.46 1.90 27.71
CA PRO A 58 -2.51 3.27 28.19
C PRO A 58 -1.47 4.15 27.47
N GLY A 59 -1.92 4.83 26.41
CA GLY A 59 -1.09 5.65 25.51
C GLY A 59 -0.92 5.15 24.07
N SER A 60 -1.77 4.23 23.58
CA SER A 60 -1.64 3.63 22.23
C SER A 60 -2.70 4.11 21.22
N GLY A 61 -3.82 4.69 21.67
CA GLY A 61 -4.81 5.27 20.76
C GLY A 61 -4.46 6.68 20.26
N GLU A 62 -3.66 7.44 21.03
CA GLU A 62 -3.31 8.82 20.74
C GLU A 62 -1.80 8.99 20.60
N ILE A 63 -1.37 9.65 19.53
CA ILE A 63 0.04 10.04 19.36
C ILE A 63 0.39 10.95 20.54
N ARG A 64 1.34 10.52 21.37
CA ARG A 64 1.84 11.31 22.49
C ARG A 64 2.75 12.42 21.96
N ILE A 65 2.14 13.53 21.52
CA ILE A 65 2.81 14.66 20.84
C ILE A 65 4.00 15.17 21.65
N ASP A 66 3.87 15.26 22.98
CA ASP A 66 4.96 15.71 23.86
C ASP A 66 6.19 14.79 23.80
N LYS A 67 5.96 13.47 23.78
CA LYS A 67 7.05 12.48 23.66
C LYS A 67 7.70 12.56 22.29
N VAL A 68 6.91 12.75 21.23
CA VAL A 68 7.44 12.91 19.86
C VAL A 68 8.29 14.18 19.77
N ALA A 69 7.85 15.29 20.37
CA ALA A 69 8.61 16.53 20.39
C ALA A 69 9.94 16.37 21.15
N ASP A 70 9.93 15.68 22.28
CA ASP A 70 11.14 15.39 23.05
C ASP A 70 12.13 14.50 22.29
N LEU A 71 11.64 13.41 21.69
CA LEU A 71 12.45 12.53 20.84
C LEU A 71 13.08 13.28 19.67
N ARG A 72 12.31 14.15 19.00
CA ARG A 72 12.84 14.99 17.91
C ARG A 72 13.98 15.90 18.37
N ARG A 73 13.88 16.50 19.57
CA ARG A 73 14.98 17.29 20.14
C ARG A 73 16.21 16.44 20.43
N GLN A 74 16.03 15.25 21.02
CA GLN A 74 17.14 14.32 21.30
C GLN A 74 17.87 13.92 20.01
N ILE A 75 17.12 13.61 18.95
CA ILE A 75 17.68 13.27 17.63
C ILE A 75 18.44 14.46 17.04
N ALA A 76 17.85 15.66 17.06
CA ALA A 76 18.51 16.87 16.57
C ALA A 76 19.80 17.22 17.34
N SER A 77 19.84 16.91 18.65
CA SER A 77 21.02 17.10 19.49
C SER A 77 22.08 15.99 19.34
N GLY A 78 21.76 14.89 18.65
CA GLY A 78 22.63 13.72 18.54
C GLY A 78 22.72 12.84 19.79
N SER A 79 22.05 13.19 20.89
CA SER A 79 22.05 12.41 22.15
C SER A 79 21.06 11.22 22.14
N TYR A 80 20.40 10.96 21.01
CA TYR A 80 19.45 9.87 20.90
C TYR A 80 20.12 8.50 20.75
N ASP A 81 21.18 8.41 19.94
CA ASP A 81 21.90 7.17 19.66
C ASP A 81 22.96 6.90 20.73
N THR A 82 22.60 6.08 21.72
CA THR A 82 23.54 5.57 22.70
C THR A 82 23.73 4.06 22.52
N PRO A 83 24.89 3.49 22.88
CA PRO A 83 25.15 2.06 22.76
C PRO A 83 24.08 1.20 23.45
N GLU A 84 23.57 1.64 24.59
CA GLU A 84 22.57 0.91 25.37
C GLU A 84 21.21 0.87 24.66
N LYS A 85 20.82 1.97 24.00
CA LYS A 85 19.61 2.01 23.19
C LYS A 85 19.73 1.16 21.92
N MET A 86 20.93 1.09 21.33
CA MET A 86 21.17 0.24 20.17
C MET A 86 21.08 -1.24 20.52
N GLU A 87 21.69 -1.66 21.63
CA GLU A 87 21.60 -3.05 22.10
C GLU A 87 20.15 -3.44 22.40
N ALA A 88 19.42 -2.60 23.13
CA ALA A 88 18.02 -2.84 23.44
C ALA A 88 17.12 -2.86 22.18
N ALA A 89 17.45 -2.06 21.17
CA ALA A 89 16.73 -2.09 19.88
C ALA A 89 17.02 -3.37 19.11
N PHE A 90 18.27 -3.85 19.14
CA PHE A 90 18.67 -5.10 18.50
C PHE A 90 17.99 -6.31 19.16
N ASP A 91 17.98 -6.38 20.49
CA ASP A 91 17.27 -7.44 21.23
C ASP A 91 15.78 -7.49 20.89
N ARG A 92 15.09 -6.34 20.89
CA ARG A 92 13.67 -6.28 20.48
C ARG A 92 13.45 -6.66 19.03
N MET A 93 14.39 -6.31 18.15
CA MET A 93 14.31 -6.70 16.75
C MET A 93 14.37 -8.23 16.62
N LEU A 94 15.27 -8.88 17.35
CA LEU A 94 15.38 -10.34 17.34
C LEU A 94 14.15 -11.02 17.97
N ASP A 95 13.63 -10.49 19.08
CA ASP A 95 12.40 -10.98 19.72
C ASP A 95 11.18 -10.90 18.79
N GLN A 96 11.12 -9.88 17.92
CA GLN A 96 10.04 -9.74 16.93
C GLN A 96 10.09 -10.80 15.82
N PHE A 97 11.26 -11.37 15.52
CA PHE A 97 11.43 -12.37 14.45
C PHE A 97 11.41 -13.82 14.95
N ALA A 98 11.48 -14.03 16.27
CA ALA A 98 11.38 -15.36 16.90
C ALA A 98 9.92 -15.82 17.01
#